data_AF-A0A8S3UYK0-F1
#
_entry.id   AF-A0A8S3UYK0-F1
#
_cell.length_a   1.000
_cell.length_b   1.000
_cell.length_c   1.000
_cell.angle_alpha   90.00
_cell.angle_beta   90.00
_cell.angle_gamma   90.00
#
_symmetry.space_group_name_H-M   'P 1'
#
loop_
_entity.id
_entity.type
_entity.pdbx_description
1 polymer ?
#
loop_
_entity_poly.entity_id
_entity_poly.type
_entity_poly.pdbx_seq_one_letter_code
_entity_poly.pdbx_strand_id
1 'polypeptide(L)'
;MEEMWNKVFREHQQKSPACEGKLSCDLQKEEKRGFSSRQTLICARCSYISNKYSLYEELDTGKPGKKPSKLDTAVHVGLSQTPIAASSMHKIILSGNMQAPEASSLQRRANKVLKNIVDVNKMDLRKRKNEIIEINRLRGKEDPNTISVQMDGMYNNPLYSGVGRTPFQPATQTVYTAAENITTDHNILSINIKNKLCSKHSSLELDPDSGRLHAECTDECSANIPMVKSIGDEYTWAKECILDLKADNIEVEHLVTDPDSSAYRAAQDLYKEGTTSTQPEHFLDTKKVAG
;
A
#
# COMPACT_ATOMS: atom_id res chain seq x y z
N MET A 1 -3.53 -28.09 16.13
CA MET A 1 -2.46 -28.64 17.00
C MET A 1 -2.85 -30.01 17.56
N GLU A 2 -4.07 -30.17 18.04
CA GLU A 2 -4.61 -31.46 18.52
C GLU A 2 -4.50 -32.59 17.49
N GLU A 3 -4.88 -32.35 16.24
CA GLU A 3 -4.76 -33.33 15.16
C GLU A 3 -3.33 -33.84 14.94
N MET A 4 -2.34 -32.95 15.05
CA MET A 4 -0.92 -33.30 14.94
C MET A 4 -0.53 -34.26 16.07
N TRP A 5 -0.86 -33.92 17.32
CA TRP A 5 -0.57 -34.77 18.47
C TRP A 5 -1.23 -36.14 18.33
N ASN A 6 -2.53 -36.17 18.02
CA ASN A 6 -3.28 -37.42 17.84
C ASN A 6 -2.66 -38.31 16.75
N LYS A 7 -2.24 -37.73 15.63
CA LYS A 7 -1.60 -38.46 14.54
C LYS A 7 -0.23 -39.01 14.95
N VAL A 8 0.61 -38.17 15.56
CA VAL A 8 1.97 -38.58 15.96
C VAL A 8 1.94 -39.61 17.09
N PHE A 9 1.02 -39.51 18.04
CA PHE A 9 0.85 -40.55 19.07
C PHE A 9 0.53 -41.92 18.46
N ARG A 10 -0.39 -41.98 17.49
CA ARG A 10 -0.71 -43.21 16.76
C ARG A 10 0.50 -43.74 15.98
N GLU A 11 1.22 -42.86 15.28
CA GLU A 11 2.44 -43.23 14.53
C GLU A 11 3.55 -43.76 15.45
N HIS A 12 3.74 -43.16 16.63
CA HIS A 12 4.71 -43.60 17.63
C HIS A 12 4.36 -44.99 18.17
N GLN A 13 3.10 -45.22 18.55
CA GLN A 13 2.64 -46.54 19.02
C GLN A 13 2.82 -47.62 17.96
N GLN A 14 2.60 -47.31 16.67
CA GLN A 14 2.81 -48.26 15.59
C GLN A 14 4.30 -48.60 15.38
N LYS A 15 5.20 -47.60 15.43
CA LYS A 15 6.64 -47.82 15.19
C LYS A 15 7.40 -48.32 16.42
N SER A 16 6.91 -48.02 17.62
CA SER A 16 7.56 -48.36 18.89
C SER A 16 6.50 -48.71 19.94
N PRO A 17 5.78 -49.85 19.78
CA PRO A 17 4.63 -50.21 20.61
C PRO A 17 4.96 -50.42 22.09
N ALA A 18 6.19 -50.84 22.40
CA ALA A 18 6.65 -51.02 23.78
C ALA A 18 7.23 -49.73 24.42
N CYS A 19 7.28 -48.62 23.69
CA CYS A 19 7.87 -47.39 24.18
C CYS A 19 6.83 -46.55 24.93
N GLU A 20 7.02 -46.39 26.24
CA GLU A 20 6.24 -45.49 27.10
C GLU A 20 6.86 -44.08 27.19
N GLY A 21 7.72 -43.73 26.24
CA GLY A 21 8.37 -42.42 26.21
C GLY A 21 7.38 -41.29 25.95
N LYS A 22 7.58 -40.17 26.64
CA LYS A 22 6.81 -38.95 26.38
C LYS A 22 7.29 -38.31 25.08
N LEU A 23 6.34 -37.91 24.25
CA LEU A 23 6.60 -37.10 23.06
C LEU A 23 6.71 -35.63 23.45
N SER A 24 7.70 -34.93 22.92
CA SER A 24 7.90 -33.50 23.11
C SER A 24 8.26 -32.83 21.79
N CYS A 25 8.05 -31.51 21.72
CA CYS A 25 8.49 -30.69 20.60
C CYS A 25 10.02 -30.67 20.52
N ASP A 26 10.57 -31.08 19.39
CA ASP A 26 11.97 -30.85 19.05
C ASP A 26 12.20 -29.37 18.72
N LEU A 27 12.63 -28.61 19.72
CA LEU A 27 12.90 -27.18 19.58
C LEU A 27 14.12 -26.90 18.68
N GLN A 28 15.04 -27.86 18.53
CA GLN A 28 16.21 -27.68 17.66
C GLN A 28 15.84 -27.79 16.18
N LYS A 29 14.79 -28.56 15.85
CA LYS A 29 14.27 -28.70 14.49
C LYS A 29 13.02 -27.86 14.20
N GLU A 30 12.68 -26.93 15.09
CA GLU A 30 11.62 -25.94 14.84
C GLU A 30 12.02 -25.07 13.63
N GLU A 31 11.13 -24.99 12.64
CA GLU A 31 11.32 -24.10 11.50
C GLU A 31 10.35 -22.93 11.61
N LYS A 32 10.89 -21.74 11.93
CA LYS A 32 10.11 -20.50 11.99
C LYS A 32 10.00 -19.88 10.60
N ARG A 33 8.82 -19.35 10.30
CA ARG A 33 8.42 -18.74 9.03
C ARG A 33 7.55 -17.53 9.34
N GLY A 34 8.18 -16.37 9.41
CA GLY A 34 7.44 -15.17 9.83
C GLY A 34 6.93 -15.37 11.26
N PHE A 35 5.62 -15.17 11.44
CA PHE A 35 4.90 -15.40 12.69
C PHE A 35 4.50 -16.85 12.92
N SER A 36 4.77 -17.72 11.95
CA SER A 36 4.27 -19.09 11.92
C SER A 36 5.42 -20.08 12.11
N SER A 37 5.17 -21.28 12.63
CA SER A 37 6.20 -22.29 12.81
C SER A 37 5.78 -23.67 12.31
N ARG A 38 6.78 -24.47 11.95
CA ARG A 38 6.62 -25.90 11.71
C ARG A 38 7.36 -26.68 12.77
N GLN A 39 6.69 -27.69 13.32
CA GLN A 39 7.16 -28.45 14.46
C GLN A 39 7.39 -29.91 14.11
N THR A 40 8.41 -30.47 14.75
CA THR A 40 8.67 -31.91 14.78
C THR A 40 8.53 -32.40 16.22
N LEU A 41 8.00 -33.59 16.43
CA LEU A 41 7.91 -34.24 17.72
C LEU A 41 8.95 -35.35 17.83
N ILE A 42 9.57 -35.47 18.99
CA ILE A 42 10.56 -36.50 19.31
C ILE A 42 10.14 -37.26 20.56
N CYS A 43 10.55 -38.53 20.64
CA CYS A 43 10.36 -39.32 21.85
C CYS A 43 11.58 -39.17 22.77
N ALA A 44 11.34 -38.98 24.07
CA ALA A 44 12.42 -38.87 25.05
C ALA A 44 13.12 -40.21 25.39
N ARG A 45 12.54 -41.35 25.00
CA ARG A 45 13.07 -42.69 25.35
C ARG A 45 13.56 -43.50 24.15
N CYS A 46 12.92 -43.39 22.99
CA CYS A 46 13.33 -44.08 21.77
C CYS A 46 13.78 -43.10 20.70
N SER A 47 14.34 -43.62 19.60
CA SER A 47 14.83 -42.83 18.46
C SER A 47 13.72 -42.30 17.54
N TYR A 48 12.46 -42.31 17.97
CA TYR A 48 11.35 -41.85 17.14
C TYR A 48 11.39 -40.33 16.94
N ILE A 49 11.27 -39.94 15.67
CA ILE A 49 11.16 -38.56 15.20
C ILE A 49 9.98 -38.51 14.22
N SER A 50 9.05 -37.59 14.44
CA SER A 50 7.89 -37.42 13.57
C SER A 50 8.26 -36.74 12.25
N ASN A 51 7.29 -36.73 11.33
CA ASN A 51 7.35 -35.78 10.20
C ASN A 51 7.22 -34.34 10.71
N LYS A 52 7.60 -33.37 9.86
CA LYS A 52 7.47 -31.94 10.15
C LYS A 52 6.06 -31.44 9.79
N TYR A 53 5.33 -30.98 10.80
CA TYR A 53 3.96 -30.50 10.68
C TYR A 53 3.91 -28.96 10.68
N SER A 54 3.10 -28.37 9.81
CA SER A 54 2.83 -26.93 9.83
C SER A 54 1.81 -26.62 10.93
N LEU A 55 2.12 -25.67 11.82
CA LEU A 55 1.21 -25.23 12.89
C LEU A 55 0.31 -24.07 12.44
N TYR A 56 0.19 -23.86 11.13
CA TYR A 56 -0.50 -22.74 10.51
C TYR A 56 -1.18 -23.18 9.21
N GLU A 57 -2.21 -22.44 8.82
CA GLU A 57 -2.87 -22.62 7.53
C GLU A 57 -2.04 -22.00 6.41
N GLU A 58 -1.81 -22.77 5.36
CA GLU A 58 -1.16 -22.31 4.14
C GLU A 58 -2.19 -21.74 3.16
N LEU A 59 -1.89 -20.57 2.60
CA LEU A 59 -2.67 -19.99 1.51
C LEU A 59 -2.29 -20.65 0.19
N ASP A 60 -3.30 -21.01 -0.59
CA ASP A 60 -3.06 -21.46 -1.95
C ASP A 60 -2.80 -20.27 -2.87
N THR A 61 -1.69 -20.31 -3.60
CA THR A 61 -1.27 -19.22 -4.50
C THR A 61 -1.36 -19.61 -5.96
N GLY A 62 -1.72 -20.87 -6.27
CA GLY A 62 -1.73 -21.41 -7.63
C GLY A 62 -0.34 -21.45 -8.31
N LYS A 63 0.74 -21.12 -7.56
CA LYS A 63 2.11 -21.08 -8.07
C LYS A 63 2.96 -22.19 -7.45
N PRO A 64 3.87 -22.80 -8.23
CA PRO A 64 4.80 -23.76 -7.69
C PRO A 64 5.74 -23.09 -6.68
N GLY A 65 6.01 -23.77 -5.57
CA GLY A 65 6.89 -23.29 -4.51
C GLY A 65 6.25 -23.30 -3.13
N LYS A 66 6.92 -22.65 -2.18
CA LYS A 66 6.49 -22.62 -0.77
C LYS A 66 5.24 -21.75 -0.63
N LYS A 67 4.17 -22.32 -0.06
CA LYS A 67 2.93 -21.60 0.21
C LYS A 67 3.10 -20.64 1.38
N PRO A 68 2.58 -19.40 1.28
CA PRO A 68 2.61 -18.45 2.37
C PRO A 68 1.67 -18.87 3.50
N SER A 69 2.09 -18.68 4.76
CA SER A 69 1.16 -18.71 5.90
C SER A 69 0.06 -17.65 5.76
N LYS A 70 -1.17 -18.04 6.10
CA LYS A 70 -2.35 -17.18 6.21
C LYS A 70 -2.19 -16.11 7.28
N LEU A 71 -1.62 -16.47 8.44
CA LEU A 71 -1.38 -15.54 9.54
C LEU A 71 -0.48 -14.37 9.10
N ASP A 72 0.67 -14.69 8.50
CA ASP A 72 1.61 -13.67 8.03
C ASP A 72 0.97 -12.72 7.00
N THR A 73 0.14 -13.24 6.09
CA THR A 73 -0.57 -12.40 5.11
C THR A 73 -1.60 -11.52 5.79
N ALA A 74 -2.40 -12.09 6.70
CA ALA A 74 -3.45 -11.37 7.42
C ALA A 74 -2.89 -10.23 8.27
N VAL A 75 -1.74 -10.43 8.93
CA VAL A 75 -1.05 -9.35 9.67
C VAL A 75 -0.76 -8.16 8.76
N HIS A 76 -0.27 -8.39 7.54
CA HIS A 76 0.01 -7.28 6.61
C HIS A 76 -1.24 -6.62 6.05
N VAL A 77 -2.34 -7.35 5.88
CA VAL A 77 -3.64 -6.75 5.54
C VAL A 77 -4.08 -5.82 6.68
N GLY A 78 -4.02 -6.29 7.93
CA GLY A 78 -4.33 -5.47 9.10
C GLY A 78 -3.43 -4.24 9.22
N LEU A 79 -2.11 -4.40 9.05
CA LEU A 79 -1.17 -3.28 9.10
C LEU A 79 -1.44 -2.22 8.03
N SER A 80 -1.99 -2.60 6.88
CA SER A 80 -2.32 -1.63 5.82
C SER A 80 -3.41 -0.64 6.20
N GLN A 81 -4.21 -0.97 7.22
CA GLN A 81 -5.25 -0.10 7.78
C GLN A 81 -4.75 0.72 8.99
N THR A 82 -3.44 0.67 9.27
CA THR A 82 -2.83 1.35 10.42
C THR A 82 -1.64 2.19 9.96
N PRO A 83 -1.23 3.21 10.73
CA PRO A 83 0.01 3.95 10.46
C PRO A 83 1.28 3.16 10.84
N ILE A 84 1.18 1.86 11.12
CA ILE A 84 2.30 1.04 11.61
C ILE A 84 3.02 0.40 10.42
N ALA A 85 4.25 0.86 10.16
CA ALA A 85 5.14 0.23 9.20
C ALA A 85 5.62 -1.16 9.68
N ALA A 86 6.06 -2.00 8.74
CA ALA A 86 6.64 -3.32 9.06
C ALA A 86 7.81 -3.23 10.05
N SER A 87 8.67 -2.23 9.92
CA SER A 87 9.78 -1.99 10.86
C SER A 87 9.29 -1.63 12.27
N SER A 88 8.21 -0.85 12.39
CA SER A 88 7.59 -0.53 13.67
C SER A 88 6.92 -1.76 14.29
N MET A 89 6.25 -2.58 13.49
CA MET A 89 5.68 -3.86 13.94
C MET A 89 6.78 -4.78 14.49
N HIS A 90 7.91 -4.90 13.80
CA HIS A 90 9.07 -5.65 14.29
C HIS A 90 9.53 -5.18 15.69
N LYS A 91 9.62 -3.86 15.89
CA LYS A 91 9.97 -3.28 17.21
C LYS A 91 8.94 -3.62 18.28
N ILE A 92 7.65 -3.51 17.97
CA ILE A 92 6.56 -3.83 18.90
C ILE A 92 6.67 -5.29 19.38
N ILE A 93 6.94 -6.22 18.47
CA ILE A 93 7.08 -7.64 18.82
C ILE A 93 8.28 -7.88 19.73
N LEU A 94 9.43 -7.26 19.40
CA LEU A 94 10.63 -7.34 20.23
C LEU A 94 10.41 -6.75 21.63
N SER A 95 9.70 -5.62 21.73
CA SER A 95 9.35 -5.02 23.03
C SER A 95 8.46 -5.90 23.89
N GLY A 96 7.68 -6.81 23.28
CA GLY A 96 6.88 -7.80 23.98
C GLY A 96 7.64 -9.06 24.42
N ASN A 97 8.97 -9.10 24.31
CA ASN A 97 9.81 -10.29 24.53
C ASN A 97 9.37 -11.51 23.70
N MET A 98 8.74 -11.27 22.55
CA MET A 98 8.36 -12.30 21.59
C MET A 98 9.46 -12.43 20.52
N GLN A 99 9.60 -13.62 19.95
CA GLN A 99 10.51 -13.81 18.84
C GLN A 99 9.95 -13.17 17.57
N ALA A 100 10.55 -12.06 17.16
CA ALA A 100 10.15 -11.36 15.96
C ALA A 100 10.65 -12.08 14.68
N PRO A 101 9.87 -12.05 13.59
CA PRO A 101 10.36 -12.37 12.25
C PRO A 101 11.54 -11.48 11.88
N GLU A 102 12.41 -11.90 10.96
CA GLU A 102 13.41 -10.98 10.41
C GLU A 102 12.74 -9.76 9.73
N ALA A 103 13.23 -8.55 10.02
CA ALA A 103 12.71 -7.30 9.46
C ALA A 103 12.67 -7.31 7.91
N SER A 104 13.70 -7.87 7.26
CA SER A 104 13.76 -7.99 5.79
C SER A 104 12.69 -8.96 5.24
N SER A 105 12.40 -10.04 5.98
CA SER A 105 11.35 -10.99 5.63
C SER A 105 9.96 -10.34 5.75
N LEU A 106 9.74 -9.59 6.82
CA LEU A 106 8.52 -8.85 7.08
C LEU A 106 8.26 -7.78 6.01
N GLN A 107 9.30 -7.03 5.61
CA GLN A 107 9.18 -6.06 4.51
C GLN A 107 8.91 -6.72 3.16
N ARG A 108 9.59 -7.83 2.83
CA ARG A 108 9.32 -8.57 1.58
C ARG A 108 7.90 -9.10 1.50
N ARG A 109 7.35 -9.56 2.63
CA ARG A 109 5.95 -9.97 2.75
C ARG A 109 5.01 -8.79 2.56
N ALA A 110 5.24 -7.67 3.25
CA ALA A 110 4.45 -6.45 3.09
C ALA A 110 4.37 -6.02 1.62
N ASN A 111 5.51 -5.97 0.93
CA ASN A 111 5.57 -5.59 -0.49
C ASN A 111 4.74 -6.52 -1.41
N LYS A 112 4.62 -7.81 -1.08
CA LYS A 112 3.78 -8.74 -1.84
C LYS A 112 2.28 -8.49 -1.60
N VAL A 113 1.89 -8.25 -0.35
CA VAL A 113 0.49 -8.01 0.03
C VAL A 113 0.02 -6.65 -0.49
N LEU A 114 0.87 -5.63 -0.42
CA LEU A 114 0.57 -4.27 -0.88
C LEU A 114 0.25 -4.21 -2.37
N LYS A 115 0.86 -5.06 -3.22
CA LYS A 115 0.50 -5.15 -4.64
C LYS A 115 -0.98 -5.51 -4.83
N ASN A 116 -1.44 -6.52 -4.11
CA ASN A 116 -2.85 -6.92 -4.17
C ASN A 116 -3.77 -5.83 -3.58
N ILE A 117 -3.33 -5.14 -2.52
CA ILE A 117 -4.10 -4.02 -1.94
C ILE A 117 -4.27 -2.88 -2.95
N VAL A 118 -3.24 -2.56 -3.73
CA VAL A 118 -3.33 -1.54 -4.79
C VAL A 118 -4.39 -1.95 -5.82
N ASP A 119 -4.42 -3.20 -6.24
CA ASP A 119 -5.42 -3.69 -7.21
C ASP A 119 -6.84 -3.62 -6.63
N VAL A 120 -7.02 -4.03 -5.37
CA VAL A 120 -8.31 -3.91 -4.66
C VAL A 120 -8.72 -2.44 -4.53
N ASN A 121 -7.80 -1.53 -4.21
CA ASN A 121 -8.07 -0.11 -4.11
C ASN A 121 -8.50 0.48 -5.47
N LYS A 122 -7.84 0.11 -6.56
CA LYS A 122 -8.26 0.54 -7.92
C LYS A 122 -9.67 0.07 -8.25
N MET A 123 -10.03 -1.16 -7.88
CA MET A 123 -11.39 -1.66 -8.04
C MET A 123 -12.39 -0.89 -7.19
N ASP A 124 -12.03 -0.57 -5.95
CA ASP A 124 -12.86 0.21 -5.03
C ASP A 124 -13.09 1.65 -5.53
N LEU A 125 -12.04 2.33 -6.00
CA LEU A 125 -12.15 3.66 -6.61
C LEU A 125 -13.11 3.67 -7.81
N ARG A 126 -13.00 2.67 -8.70
CA ARG A 126 -13.95 2.51 -9.82
C ARG A 126 -15.39 2.28 -9.36
N LYS A 127 -15.57 1.49 -8.30
CA LYS A 127 -16.89 1.25 -7.72
C LYS A 127 -17.49 2.56 -7.19
N ARG A 128 -16.72 3.34 -6.43
CA ARG A 128 -17.15 4.65 -5.91
C ARG A 128 -17.51 5.62 -7.04
N LYS A 129 -16.69 5.69 -8.10
CA LYS A 129 -16.99 6.47 -9.31
C LYS A 129 -18.37 6.13 -9.88
N ASN A 130 -18.68 4.83 -10.04
CA ASN A 130 -19.98 4.36 -10.53
C ASN A 130 -21.14 4.68 -9.57
N GLU A 131 -20.93 4.53 -8.26
CA GLU A 131 -21.92 4.86 -7.24
C GLU A 131 -22.29 6.35 -7.27
N ILE A 132 -21.31 7.23 -7.47
CA ILE A 132 -21.54 8.67 -7.60
C ILE A 132 -22.37 9.00 -8.86
N ILE A 133 -22.06 8.38 -10.00
CA ILE A 133 -22.85 8.55 -11.23
C ILE A 133 -24.30 8.11 -11.00
N GLU A 134 -24.50 6.98 -10.32
CA GLU A 134 -25.84 6.46 -10.02
C GLU A 134 -26.61 7.38 -9.06
N ILE A 135 -25.94 7.93 -8.04
CA ILE A 135 -26.52 8.94 -7.15
C ILE A 135 -26.99 10.15 -7.96
N ASN A 136 -26.18 10.64 -8.90
CA ASN A 136 -26.56 11.77 -9.76
C ASN A 136 -27.77 11.44 -10.65
N ARG A 137 -27.86 10.21 -11.18
CA ARG A 137 -29.05 9.75 -11.93
C ARG A 137 -30.30 9.76 -11.05
N LEU A 138 -30.20 9.21 -9.84
CA LEU A 138 -31.32 9.16 -8.89
C LEU A 138 -31.78 10.55 -8.44
N ARG A 139 -30.86 11.52 -8.38
CA ARG A 139 -31.16 12.94 -8.13
C ARG A 139 -31.76 13.67 -9.33
N GLY A 140 -31.83 13.04 -10.50
CA GLY A 140 -32.37 13.63 -11.72
C GLY A 140 -31.46 14.67 -12.37
N LYS A 141 -30.13 14.57 -12.16
CA LYS A 141 -29.17 15.48 -12.80
C LYS A 141 -29.18 15.28 -14.32
N GLU A 142 -29.19 16.37 -15.09
CA GLU A 142 -29.24 16.34 -16.57
C GLU A 142 -28.06 15.57 -17.17
N ASP A 143 -26.84 15.84 -16.68
CA ASP A 143 -25.66 15.03 -16.98
C ASP A 143 -25.18 14.33 -15.70
N PRO A 144 -25.42 13.01 -15.56
CA PRO A 144 -24.96 12.26 -14.39
C PRO A 144 -23.45 12.11 -14.28
N ASN A 145 -22.71 12.27 -15.39
CA ASN A 145 -21.28 12.05 -15.45
C ASN A 145 -20.46 13.28 -15.07
N THR A 146 -21.10 14.44 -14.94
CA THR A 146 -20.45 15.65 -14.43
C THR A 146 -20.46 15.65 -12.91
N ILE A 147 -19.32 15.93 -12.30
CA ILE A 147 -19.16 15.92 -10.85
C ILE A 147 -18.47 17.16 -10.33
N SER A 148 -18.77 17.49 -9.07
CA SER A 148 -18.04 18.49 -8.30
C SER A 148 -16.96 17.80 -7.49
N VAL A 149 -15.73 18.32 -7.53
CA VAL A 149 -14.59 17.75 -6.81
C VAL A 149 -13.79 18.82 -6.08
N GLN A 150 -13.17 18.41 -4.97
CA GLN A 150 -12.08 19.12 -4.33
C GLN A 150 -10.77 18.41 -4.65
N MET A 151 -9.73 19.18 -4.96
CA MET A 151 -8.42 18.63 -5.28
C MET A 151 -7.33 19.28 -4.43
N ASP A 152 -6.46 18.45 -3.85
CA ASP A 152 -5.36 18.92 -3.01
C ASP A 152 -4.18 17.93 -3.02
N GLY A 153 -2.98 18.45 -2.75
CA GLY A 153 -1.72 17.73 -2.69
C GLY A 153 -1.12 17.70 -1.30
N MET A 154 -0.84 16.49 -0.80
CA MET A 154 -0.15 16.29 0.47
C MET A 154 1.28 15.81 0.26
N TYR A 155 2.20 16.31 1.07
CA TYR A 155 3.63 16.01 0.97
C TYR A 155 4.10 15.19 2.17
N ASN A 156 5.17 14.42 1.98
CA ASN A 156 5.72 13.56 3.06
C ASN A 156 6.54 14.32 4.12
N ASN A 157 6.67 15.64 4.01
CA ASN A 157 7.27 16.51 5.01
C ASN A 157 6.37 17.72 5.30
N PRO A 158 6.42 18.28 6.51
CA PRO A 158 5.69 19.51 6.83
C PRO A 158 6.34 20.71 6.11
N LEU A 159 5.50 21.63 5.60
CA LEU A 159 5.89 22.86 4.89
C LEU A 159 6.95 23.70 5.64
N TYR A 160 6.89 23.73 6.97
CA TYR A 160 7.83 24.50 7.82
C TYR A 160 9.28 24.00 7.77
N SER A 161 9.52 22.76 7.33
CA SER A 161 10.87 22.20 7.28
C SER A 161 11.77 22.83 6.19
N GLY A 162 11.18 23.57 5.24
CA GLY A 162 11.86 24.21 4.12
C GLY A 162 11.87 25.74 4.11
N VAL A 163 11.15 26.39 5.05
CA VAL A 163 10.98 27.85 5.04
C VAL A 163 12.34 28.54 5.07
N GLY A 164 12.66 29.27 4.00
CA GLY A 164 13.89 30.05 3.83
C GLY A 164 15.13 29.29 3.35
N ARG A 165 15.06 27.96 3.10
CA ARG A 165 16.22 27.16 2.67
C ARG A 165 16.16 26.65 1.24
N THR A 166 14.97 26.43 0.69
CA THR A 166 14.80 25.99 -0.71
C THR A 166 13.67 26.76 -1.39
N PRO A 167 13.85 27.24 -2.64
CA PRO A 167 12.78 27.91 -3.39
C PRO A 167 11.65 26.95 -3.83
N PHE A 168 11.83 25.63 -3.62
CA PHE A 168 10.87 24.58 -3.95
C PHE A 168 10.50 23.77 -2.70
N GLN A 169 9.34 23.10 -2.76
CA GLN A 169 8.90 22.16 -1.73
C GLN A 169 9.96 21.06 -1.54
N PRO A 170 10.59 20.90 -0.35
CA PRO A 170 11.70 19.96 -0.14
C PRO A 170 11.24 18.50 0.03
N ALA A 171 10.01 18.18 -0.39
CA ALA A 171 9.44 16.84 -0.31
C ALA A 171 10.06 15.91 -1.36
N THR A 172 10.09 14.62 -1.03
CA THR A 172 10.50 13.56 -1.97
C THR A 172 9.31 12.79 -2.52
N GLN A 173 8.16 12.91 -1.87
CA GLN A 173 6.94 12.21 -2.22
C GLN A 173 5.73 13.13 -2.07
N THR A 174 4.74 12.95 -2.94
CA THR A 174 3.45 13.62 -2.84
C THR A 174 2.31 12.66 -3.17
N VAL A 175 1.18 12.86 -2.52
CA VAL A 175 -0.10 12.22 -2.83
C VAL A 175 -1.08 13.33 -3.17
N TYR A 176 -1.51 13.36 -4.41
CA TYR A 176 -2.51 14.29 -4.92
C TYR A 176 -3.84 13.57 -5.05
N THR A 177 -4.91 14.11 -4.50
CA THR A 177 -6.21 13.44 -4.44
C THR A 177 -7.31 14.31 -5.03
N ALA A 178 -8.27 13.67 -5.70
CA ALA A 178 -9.54 14.26 -6.07
C ALA A 178 -10.65 13.59 -5.26
N ALA A 179 -11.33 14.35 -4.42
CA ALA A 179 -12.47 13.91 -3.61
C ALA A 179 -13.75 14.55 -4.13
N GLU A 180 -14.85 13.80 -4.12
CA GLU A 180 -16.15 14.32 -4.55
C GLU A 180 -16.78 15.28 -3.54
N ASN A 181 -17.60 16.19 -4.05
CA ASN A 181 -18.36 17.16 -3.27
C ASN A 181 -19.87 17.06 -3.55
N ILE A 182 -20.37 15.82 -3.66
CA ILE A 182 -21.74 15.44 -4.00
C ILE A 182 -22.43 14.78 -2.80
N THR A 183 -21.69 13.98 -2.04
CA THR A 183 -22.12 13.28 -0.83
C THR A 183 -21.45 13.86 0.41
N THR A 184 -21.96 13.54 1.58
CA THR A 184 -21.39 13.95 2.88
C THR A 184 -20.07 13.24 3.19
N ASP A 185 -19.78 12.14 2.50
CA ASP A 185 -18.65 11.27 2.83
C ASP A 185 -17.36 11.72 2.14
N HIS A 186 -17.45 12.63 1.16
CA HIS A 186 -16.34 13.16 0.39
C HIS A 186 -15.40 12.07 -0.13
N ASN A 187 -15.99 11.10 -0.83
CA ASN A 187 -15.26 9.94 -1.30
C ASN A 187 -14.10 10.33 -2.22
N ILE A 188 -12.93 9.76 -1.97
CA ILE A 188 -11.80 9.90 -2.90
C ILE A 188 -12.12 9.12 -4.17
N LEU A 189 -12.05 9.80 -5.31
CA LEU A 189 -12.33 9.23 -6.64
C LEU A 189 -11.05 9.00 -7.44
N SER A 190 -10.04 9.85 -7.27
CA SER A 190 -8.74 9.68 -7.95
C SER A 190 -7.59 9.98 -6.99
N ILE A 191 -6.51 9.21 -7.13
CA ILE A 191 -5.30 9.34 -6.34
C ILE A 191 -4.11 9.26 -7.28
N ASN A 192 -3.24 10.27 -7.20
CA ASN A 192 -2.01 10.33 -7.93
C ASN A 192 -0.83 10.42 -6.95
N ILE A 193 0.05 9.41 -7.01
CA ILE A 193 1.20 9.30 -6.10
C ILE A 193 2.46 9.55 -6.90
N LYS A 194 3.31 10.47 -6.44
CA LYS A 194 4.61 10.74 -7.03
C LYS A 194 5.72 10.50 -6.02
N ASN A 195 6.77 9.84 -6.47
CA ASN A 195 7.88 9.40 -5.66
C ASN A 195 9.19 9.60 -6.42
N LYS A 196 10.11 10.36 -5.81
CA LYS A 196 11.47 10.56 -6.31
C LYS A 196 12.44 9.48 -5.84
N LEU A 197 12.08 8.69 -4.83
CA LEU A 197 12.99 7.75 -4.18
C LEU A 197 13.00 6.41 -4.89
N CYS A 198 14.19 5.98 -5.30
CA CYS A 198 14.43 4.64 -5.82
C CYS A 198 14.85 3.69 -4.69
N SER A 199 14.12 2.61 -4.48
CA SER A 199 14.39 1.61 -3.45
C SER A 199 15.68 0.82 -3.68
N LYS A 200 16.24 0.85 -4.90
CA LYS A 200 17.51 0.18 -5.23
C LYS A 200 18.74 1.05 -5.00
N HIS A 201 18.59 2.38 -5.09
CA HIS A 201 19.70 3.34 -5.05
C HIS A 201 19.66 4.28 -3.84
N SER A 202 18.72 4.09 -2.91
CA SER A 202 18.57 4.94 -1.71
C SER A 202 19.72 4.83 -0.69
N SER A 203 20.62 3.85 -0.85
CA SER A 203 21.73 3.59 0.07
C SER A 203 23.12 3.86 -0.51
N LEU A 204 23.22 4.26 -1.79
CA LEU A 204 24.46 4.84 -2.26
C LEU A 204 24.41 6.29 -1.82
N GLU A 205 25.27 6.63 -0.88
CA GLU A 205 25.82 7.98 -0.78
C GLU A 205 26.01 8.50 -2.21
N LEU A 206 25.74 9.79 -2.41
CA LEU A 206 26.03 10.51 -3.64
C LEU A 206 27.53 10.37 -3.93
N ASP A 207 27.95 9.21 -4.42
CA ASP A 207 29.30 8.91 -4.86
C ASP A 207 29.38 9.56 -6.24
N PRO A 208 30.01 10.76 -6.33
CA PRO A 208 30.09 11.51 -7.57
C PRO A 208 30.87 10.73 -8.64
N ASP A 209 31.67 9.74 -8.22
CA ASP A 209 32.52 8.91 -9.07
C ASP A 209 31.86 7.58 -9.49
N SER A 210 30.73 7.20 -8.88
CA SER A 210 30.09 5.91 -9.18
C SER A 210 29.44 5.86 -10.57
N GLY A 211 29.23 7.01 -11.23
CA GLY A 211 28.78 7.11 -12.63
C GLY A 211 27.42 6.48 -12.96
N ARG A 212 26.76 5.80 -12.01
CA ARG A 212 25.47 5.14 -12.20
C ARG A 212 24.37 6.16 -12.15
N LEU A 213 24.15 6.79 -13.29
CA LEU A 213 22.97 7.60 -13.54
C LEU A 213 21.71 6.72 -13.27
N HIS A 214 20.70 7.31 -12.64
CA HIS A 214 19.37 6.71 -12.45
C HIS A 214 18.76 6.16 -13.78
N ALA A 215 19.31 6.56 -14.94
CA ALA A 215 18.99 6.03 -16.26
C ALA A 215 19.18 4.50 -16.40
N GLU A 216 20.02 3.86 -15.57
CA GLU A 216 20.24 2.41 -15.60
C GLU A 216 19.25 1.62 -14.73
N CYS A 217 18.32 2.29 -14.05
CA CYS A 217 17.33 1.62 -13.21
C CYS A 217 16.21 1.04 -14.10
N THR A 218 16.33 -0.25 -14.43
CA THR A 218 15.31 -1.05 -15.15
C THR A 218 13.98 -1.18 -14.39
N ASP A 219 12.98 -1.83 -15.02
CA ASP A 219 11.55 -2.10 -14.71
C ASP A 219 11.06 -2.21 -13.25
N GLU A 220 11.94 -2.18 -12.25
CA GLU A 220 11.64 -2.25 -10.83
C GLU A 220 12.09 -0.99 -10.06
N CYS A 221 12.17 0.16 -10.74
CA CYS A 221 12.40 1.44 -10.06
C CYS A 221 11.12 1.88 -9.32
N SER A 222 11.23 2.16 -8.01
CA SER A 222 10.11 2.74 -7.26
C SER A 222 9.93 4.24 -7.50
N ALA A 223 10.92 4.91 -8.07
CA ALA A 223 10.81 6.32 -8.44
C ALA A 223 10.02 6.43 -9.74
N ASN A 224 8.97 7.25 -9.75
CA ASN A 224 8.14 7.50 -10.93
C ASN A 224 8.31 8.91 -11.49
N ILE A 225 9.16 9.73 -10.86
CA ILE A 225 9.58 11.04 -11.36
C ILE A 225 11.08 11.26 -11.09
N PRO A 226 11.78 12.03 -11.95
CA PRO A 226 13.18 12.37 -11.72
C PRO A 226 13.39 13.22 -10.46
N MET A 227 14.55 13.09 -9.83
CA MET A 227 14.92 13.87 -8.63
C MET A 227 14.88 15.39 -8.88
N VAL A 228 15.30 15.80 -10.08
CA VAL A 228 15.33 17.20 -10.54
C VAL A 228 13.94 17.80 -10.80
N LYS A 229 12.90 16.97 -11.02
CA LYS A 229 11.55 17.48 -11.28
C LYS A 229 10.98 18.09 -10.00
N SER A 230 10.30 19.24 -10.10
CA SER A 230 9.63 19.81 -8.92
C SER A 230 8.57 18.85 -8.40
N ILE A 231 8.57 18.59 -7.08
CA ILE A 231 7.54 17.73 -6.46
C ILE A 231 6.21 18.47 -6.30
N GLY A 232 6.25 19.81 -6.18
CA GLY A 232 5.08 20.68 -6.05
C GLY A 232 4.48 21.13 -7.38
N ASP A 233 4.63 20.32 -8.43
CA ASP A 233 4.04 20.54 -9.76
C ASP A 233 2.54 20.16 -9.73
N GLU A 234 1.76 20.89 -8.92
CA GLU A 234 0.33 20.63 -8.71
C GLU A 234 -0.48 20.68 -10.00
N TYR A 235 -0.09 21.53 -10.95
CA TYR A 235 -0.71 21.62 -12.27
C TYR A 235 -0.69 20.25 -12.95
N THR A 236 0.48 19.61 -13.02
CA THR A 236 0.62 18.31 -13.68
C THR A 236 -0.10 17.22 -12.89
N TRP A 237 -0.01 17.23 -11.56
CA TRP A 237 -0.67 16.22 -10.73
C TRP A 237 -2.19 16.30 -10.81
N ALA A 238 -2.75 17.51 -10.81
CA ALA A 238 -4.17 17.75 -11.03
C ALA A 238 -4.60 17.34 -12.44
N LYS A 239 -3.83 17.71 -13.48
CA LYS A 239 -4.10 17.33 -14.88
C LYS A 239 -4.24 15.80 -15.00
N GLU A 240 -3.29 15.05 -14.42
CA GLU A 240 -3.31 13.59 -14.44
C GLU A 240 -4.52 13.00 -13.69
N CYS A 241 -4.94 13.56 -12.54
CA CYS A 241 -6.15 13.12 -11.84
C CYS A 241 -7.43 13.38 -12.66
N ILE A 242 -7.53 14.53 -13.33
CA ILE A 242 -8.68 14.86 -14.19
C ILE A 242 -8.74 13.90 -15.38
N LEU A 243 -7.58 13.55 -15.97
CA LEU A 243 -7.50 12.56 -17.03
C LEU A 243 -7.91 11.16 -16.56
N ASP A 244 -7.57 10.77 -15.33
CA ASP A 244 -8.02 9.51 -14.72
C ASP A 244 -9.55 9.46 -14.50
N LEU A 245 -10.17 10.59 -14.15
CA LEU A 245 -11.64 10.71 -14.09
C LEU A 245 -12.24 10.63 -15.51
N LYS A 246 -11.66 11.35 -16.47
CA LYS A 246 -12.12 11.35 -17.86
C LYS A 246 -12.03 9.97 -18.52
N ALA A 247 -11.01 9.18 -18.17
CA ALA A 247 -10.87 7.79 -18.63
C ALA A 247 -12.05 6.89 -18.21
N ASP A 248 -12.68 7.20 -17.07
CA ASP A 248 -13.89 6.55 -16.58
C ASP A 248 -15.18 7.30 -16.99
N ASN A 249 -15.09 8.14 -18.04
CA ASN A 249 -16.18 8.96 -18.58
C ASN A 249 -16.80 9.94 -17.56
N ILE A 250 -16.00 10.44 -16.61
CA ILE A 250 -16.42 11.45 -15.63
C ILE A 250 -15.81 12.79 -15.99
N GLU A 251 -16.61 13.85 -15.97
CA GLU A 251 -16.15 15.21 -16.20
C GLU A 251 -16.25 16.07 -14.94
N VAL A 252 -15.32 17.01 -14.79
CA VAL A 252 -15.29 17.93 -13.65
C VAL A 252 -16.02 19.22 -14.03
N GLU A 253 -17.14 19.47 -13.36
CA GLU A 253 -17.97 20.67 -13.55
C GLU A 253 -17.60 21.78 -12.57
N HIS A 254 -17.44 21.43 -11.30
CA HIS A 254 -17.06 22.36 -10.25
C HIS A 254 -15.79 21.87 -9.58
N LEU A 255 -14.80 22.75 -9.47
CA LEU A 255 -13.51 22.44 -8.87
C LEU A 255 -13.25 23.37 -7.69
N VAL A 256 -13.13 22.79 -6.50
CA VAL A 256 -12.78 23.49 -5.26
C VAL A 256 -11.29 23.35 -4.99
N THR A 257 -10.57 24.47 -4.86
CA THR A 257 -9.13 24.48 -4.52
C THR A 257 -8.78 25.64 -3.60
N ASP A 258 -7.55 25.62 -3.08
CA ASP A 258 -6.93 26.79 -2.48
C ASP A 258 -6.73 27.92 -3.53
N PRO A 259 -6.64 29.20 -3.09
CA PRO A 259 -6.56 30.36 -3.99
C PRO A 259 -5.34 30.42 -4.91
N ASP A 260 -4.24 29.80 -4.52
CA ASP A 260 -3.00 29.74 -5.27
C ASP A 260 -2.84 28.44 -6.07
N SER A 261 -3.85 27.56 -6.08
CA SER A 261 -3.70 26.26 -6.71
C SER A 261 -3.70 26.35 -8.24
N SER A 262 -2.65 25.80 -8.83
CA SER A 262 -2.50 25.63 -10.27
C SER A 262 -3.44 24.56 -10.86
N ALA A 263 -4.18 23.84 -10.01
CA ALA A 263 -5.13 22.80 -10.41
C ALA A 263 -6.29 23.32 -11.26
N TYR A 264 -6.84 24.51 -10.94
CA TYR A 264 -7.89 25.10 -11.78
C TYR A 264 -7.37 25.47 -13.17
N ARG A 265 -6.13 25.97 -13.26
CA ARG A 265 -5.50 26.24 -14.57
C ARG A 265 -5.37 24.96 -15.40
N ALA A 266 -4.99 23.85 -14.76
CA ALA A 266 -4.91 22.55 -15.43
C ALA A 266 -6.25 22.09 -16.00
N ALA A 267 -7.34 22.25 -15.23
CA ALA A 267 -8.69 21.94 -15.68
C ALA A 267 -9.13 22.84 -16.85
N GLN A 268 -8.85 24.14 -16.77
CA GLN A 268 -9.19 25.09 -17.82
C GLN A 268 -8.42 24.82 -19.13
N ASP A 269 -7.13 24.46 -19.04
CA ASP A 269 -6.33 24.14 -20.22
C ASP A 269 -6.79 22.84 -20.88
N LEU A 270 -7.19 21.81 -20.11
CA LEU A 270 -7.79 20.59 -20.65
C LEU A 270 -9.06 20.85 -21.46
N TYR A 271 -9.89 21.80 -21.02
CA TYR A 271 -11.08 22.24 -21.75
C TYR A 271 -10.70 22.99 -23.05
N LYS A 272 -9.75 23.94 -22.98
CA LYS A 272 -9.27 24.67 -24.17
C LYS A 272 -8.61 23.76 -25.21
N GLU A 273 -7.92 22.72 -24.74
CA GLU A 273 -7.33 21.66 -25.58
C GLU A 273 -8.40 20.74 -26.20
N GLY A 274 -9.67 20.85 -25.78
CA GLY A 274 -10.78 19.99 -26.25
C GLY A 274 -10.76 18.58 -25.66
N THR A 275 -9.98 18.34 -24.59
CA THR A 275 -9.87 17.02 -23.95
C THR A 275 -11.07 16.74 -23.05
N THR A 276 -11.57 17.76 -22.35
CA THR A 276 -12.82 17.72 -21.58
C THR A 276 -13.89 18.54 -22.28
N SER A 277 -15.14 18.08 -22.25
CA SER A 277 -16.26 18.76 -22.91
C SER A 277 -16.90 19.82 -22.00
N THR A 278 -16.87 19.60 -20.69
CA THR A 278 -17.38 20.50 -19.67
C THR A 278 -16.33 21.55 -19.32
N GLN A 279 -16.75 22.81 -19.32
CA GLN A 279 -15.95 23.92 -18.81
C GLN A 279 -16.02 23.91 -17.27
N PRO A 280 -14.88 23.79 -16.57
CA PRO A 280 -14.86 23.78 -15.11
C PRO A 280 -15.12 25.18 -14.54
N GLU A 281 -15.95 25.27 -13.50
CA GLU A 281 -16.11 26.44 -12.65
C GLU A 281 -15.23 26.34 -11.41
N HIS A 282 -14.58 27.46 -11.04
CA HIS A 282 -13.67 27.50 -9.89
C HIS A 282 -14.37 28.00 -8.63
N PHE A 283 -14.26 27.23 -7.56
CA PHE A 283 -14.64 27.66 -6.22
C PHE A 283 -13.40 27.69 -5.32
N LEU A 284 -13.35 28.72 -4.47
CA LEU A 284 -12.29 28.86 -3.49
C LEU A 284 -12.70 28.20 -2.18
N ASP A 285 -11.79 27.43 -1.58
CA ASP A 285 -11.96 27.00 -0.19
C ASP A 285 -11.73 28.20 0.75
N THR A 286 -12.83 28.80 1.20
CA THR A 286 -12.80 30.00 2.05
C THR A 286 -12.43 29.73 3.51
N LYS A 287 -12.33 28.46 3.94
CA LYS A 287 -11.93 28.13 5.32
C LYS A 287 -10.52 28.64 5.67
N LYS A 288 -9.65 28.80 4.67
CA LYS A 288 -8.28 29.31 4.85
C LYS A 288 -8.14 30.83 4.65
N VAL A 289 -9.19 31.51 4.20
CA VAL A 289 -9.17 32.96 3.88
C VAL A 289 -9.61 33.83 5.05
N ALA A 290 -10.29 33.25 6.05
CA ALA A 290 -10.82 33.96 7.21
C ALA A 290 -9.92 33.88 8.47
N GLY A 291 -8.61 33.70 8.29
CA GLY A 291 -7.61 33.66 9.36
C GLY A 291 -6.66 34.84 9.32
#